data_AF-A0A5F0JAH9-F1
#
_entry.id   AF-A0A5F0JAH9-F1
#
_cell.length_a   1.000
_cell.length_b   1.000
_cell.length_c   1.000
_cell.angle_alpha   90.00
_cell.angle_beta   90.00
_cell.angle_gamma   90.00
#
_symmetry.space_group_name_H-M   'P 1'
#
loop_
_entity.id
_entity.type
_entity.pdbx_description
1 polymer ?
#
loop_
_entity_poly.entity_id
_entity_poly.type
_entity_poly.pdbx_seq_one_letter_code
_entity_poly.pdbx_strand_id
1 'polypeptide(L)'
;MSYSFVVNILESVFSVDVGFDDLEAQAALKRILNDPAQRVIIERELLCLYNDESISWVKLLDNEDYVVYPADDDDDAKSYMTSIFWNQVFPRGN
;
A
#
# COMPACT_ATOMS: atom_id res chain seq x y z
N MET A 1 16.81 1.37 0.47
CA MET A 1 15.99 1.45 -0.75
C MET A 1 14.84 2.40 -0.46
N SER A 2 14.26 3.03 -1.48
CA SER A 2 13.10 3.91 -1.30
C SER A 2 11.84 3.18 -1.76
N TYR A 3 10.76 3.26 -0.99
CA TYR A 3 9.45 2.65 -1.30
C TYR A 3 8.51 3.68 -1.93
N SER A 4 9.05 4.54 -2.79
CA SER A 4 8.38 5.77 -3.20
C SER A 4 7.16 5.53 -4.08
N PHE A 5 7.11 4.45 -4.87
CA PHE A 5 5.91 4.11 -5.62
C PHE A 5 4.80 3.60 -4.69
N VAL A 6 5.15 2.74 -3.73
CA VAL A 6 4.19 2.24 -2.74
C VAL A 6 3.63 3.40 -1.91
N VAL A 7 4.49 4.28 -1.38
CA VAL A 7 4.09 5.47 -0.61
C VAL A 7 3.22 6.40 -1.44
N ASN A 8 3.60 6.69 -2.69
CA ASN A 8 2.80 7.57 -3.55
C ASN A 8 1.40 7.00 -3.82
N ILE A 9 1.26 5.67 -3.92
CA ILE A 9 -0.04 5.01 -4.06
C ILE A 9 -0.84 5.12 -2.75
N LEU A 10 -0.20 4.92 -1.60
CA LEU A 10 -0.85 5.10 -0.30
C LEU A 10 -1.40 6.52 -0.16
N GLU A 11 -0.56 7.53 -0.42
CA GLU A 11 -0.92 8.94 -0.34
C GLU A 11 -1.98 9.33 -1.38
N SER A 12 -1.83 8.94 -2.64
CA SER A 12 -2.69 9.42 -3.73
C SER A 12 -3.97 8.60 -3.96
N VAL A 13 -4.07 7.39 -3.40
CA VAL A 13 -5.20 6.48 -3.65
C VAL A 13 -5.90 6.06 -2.36
N PHE A 14 -5.14 5.74 -1.31
CA PHE A 14 -5.69 5.18 -0.08
C PHE A 14 -5.76 6.18 1.08
N SER A 15 -5.25 7.40 0.90
CA SER A 15 -5.35 8.44 1.92
C SER A 15 -6.81 8.83 2.13
N VAL A 16 -7.19 9.03 3.38
CA VAL A 16 -8.51 9.53 3.78
C VAL A 16 -8.84 10.87 3.15
N ASP A 17 -7.83 11.69 2.86
CA ASP A 17 -7.98 13.03 2.24
C ASP A 17 -8.38 12.95 0.76
N VAL A 18 -8.09 11.83 0.09
CA VAL A 18 -8.52 11.60 -1.30
C VAL A 18 -10.04 11.36 -1.38
N GLY A 19 -10.62 10.84 -0.29
CA GLY A 19 -12.06 10.64 -0.16
C GLY A 19 -12.63 9.49 -0.99
N PHE A 20 -11.78 8.59 -1.49
CA PHE A 20 -12.22 7.36 -2.16
C PHE A 20 -12.84 6.39 -1.15
N ASP A 21 -13.92 5.74 -1.56
CA ASP A 21 -14.36 4.53 -0.89
C ASP A 21 -13.45 3.33 -1.26
N ASP A 22 -13.55 2.25 -0.49
CA ASP A 22 -12.70 1.06 -0.70
C ASP A 22 -12.78 0.52 -2.14
N LEU A 23 -13.95 0.56 -2.79
CA LEU A 23 -14.10 0.05 -4.16
C LEU A 23 -13.40 0.96 -5.17
N GLU A 24 -13.49 2.28 -4.98
CA GLU A 24 -12.83 3.28 -5.82
C GLU A 24 -11.31 3.18 -5.71
N ALA A 25 -10.78 3.10 -4.49
CA ALA A 25 -9.35 2.92 -4.23
C ALA A 25 -8.82 1.61 -4.84
N GLN A 26 -9.58 0.52 -4.70
CA GLN A 26 -9.26 -0.77 -5.32
C GLN A 26 -9.29 -0.72 -6.85
N ALA A 27 -10.24 0.00 -7.44
CA ALA A 27 -10.31 0.17 -8.89
C ALA A 27 -9.13 1.01 -9.42
N ALA A 28 -8.73 2.05 -8.69
CA ALA A 28 -7.56 2.87 -9.01
C ALA A 28 -6.27 2.04 -8.93
N LEU A 29 -6.08 1.27 -7.84
CA LEU A 29 -4.94 0.36 -7.70
C LEU A 29 -4.89 -0.66 -8.85
N LYS A 30 -6.02 -1.27 -9.22
CA LYS A 30 -6.07 -2.21 -10.36
C LYS A 30 -5.67 -1.55 -11.68
N ARG A 31 -6.05 -0.30 -11.92
CA ARG A 31 -5.64 0.44 -13.13
C ARG A 31 -4.13 0.66 -13.17
N ILE A 32 -3.52 0.97 -12.03
CA ILE A 32 -2.07 1.09 -11.88
C ILE A 32 -1.38 -0.25 -12.14
N LEU A 33 -1.89 -1.34 -11.54
CA LEU A 33 -1.34 -2.69 -11.71
C LEU A 33 -1.55 -3.31 -13.10
N ASN A 34 -2.45 -2.75 -13.92
CA ASN A 34 -2.61 -3.15 -15.32
C ASN A 34 -1.45 -2.66 -16.21
N ASP A 35 -0.66 -1.69 -15.76
CA ASP A 35 0.60 -1.31 -16.42
C ASP A 35 1.72 -2.27 -15.96
N PRO A 36 2.26 -3.12 -16.86
CA PRO A 36 3.28 -4.10 -16.50
C PRO A 36 4.57 -3.47 -15.96
N ALA A 37 4.92 -2.26 -16.42
CA ALA A 37 6.14 -1.59 -15.98
C ALA A 37 5.99 -1.11 -14.53
N GLN A 38 4.84 -0.52 -14.20
CA GLN A 38 4.53 -0.08 -12.84
C GLN A 38 4.37 -1.27 -11.90
N ARG A 39 3.68 -2.32 -12.36
CA ARG A 39 3.49 -3.54 -11.58
C ARG A 39 4.80 -4.15 -11.11
N VAL A 40 5.81 -4.28 -11.98
CA VAL A 40 7.12 -4.85 -11.60
C VAL A 40 7.84 -4.00 -10.56
N ILE A 41 7.72 -2.67 -10.64
CA ILE A 41 8.31 -1.75 -9.66
C ILE A 41 7.62 -1.92 -8.30
N ILE A 42 6.28 -1.90 -8.31
CA ILE A 42 5.46 -2.06 -7.12
C ILE A 42 5.72 -3.42 -6.45
N GLU A 43 5.74 -4.51 -7.22
CA GLU A 43 6.05 -5.85 -6.70
C GLU A 43 7.41 -5.87 -5.97
N ARG A 44 8.45 -5.27 -6.57
CA ARG A 44 9.78 -5.19 -5.95
C ARG A 44 9.80 -4.33 -4.69
N GLU A 45 9.21 -3.14 -4.74
CA GLU A 45 9.16 -2.26 -3.56
C GLU A 45 8.36 -2.90 -2.42
N LEU A 46 7.23 -3.53 -2.72
CA LEU A 46 6.40 -4.21 -1.72
C LEU A 46 7.16 -5.39 -1.10
N LEU A 47 7.88 -6.19 -1.89
CA LEU A 47 8.73 -7.27 -1.37
C LEU A 47 9.83 -6.73 -0.46
N CYS A 48 10.50 -5.65 -0.86
CA CYS A 48 11.52 -5.03 -0.03
C CYS A 48 10.94 -4.48 1.27
N LEU A 49 9.79 -3.79 1.20
CA LEU A 49 9.08 -3.23 2.35
C LEU A 49 8.69 -4.32 3.35
N TYR A 50 8.16 -5.45 2.89
CA TYR A 50 7.74 -6.56 3.76
C TYR A 50 8.91 -7.31 4.41
N ASN A 51 10.12 -7.22 3.85
CA ASN A 51 11.35 -7.79 4.41
C ASN A 51 12.16 -6.76 5.21
N ASP A 52 11.73 -5.50 5.29
CA ASP A 52 12.40 -4.47 6.05
C ASP A 52 11.95 -4.52 7.51
N GLU A 53 12.81 -5.05 8.39
CA GLU A 53 12.53 -5.12 9.83
C GLU A 53 12.66 -3.76 10.55
N SER A 54 13.17 -2.73 9.87
CA SER A 54 13.33 -1.38 10.42
C SER A 54 12.14 -0.46 10.17
N ILE A 55 11.17 -0.90 9.35
CA ILE A 55 9.96 -0.13 9.03
C ILE A 55 8.99 -0.14 10.22
N SER A 56 8.37 1.00 10.49
CA SER A 56 7.14 1.05 11.30
C SER A 56 5.96 1.13 10.36
N TRP A 57 5.11 0.12 10.40
CA TRP A 57 3.90 0.03 9.57
C TRP A 57 2.86 1.05 9.99
N VAL A 58 2.74 1.33 11.29
CA VAL A 58 1.88 2.40 11.80
C VAL A 58 2.27 3.73 11.15
N LYS A 59 3.56 4.10 11.20
CA LYS A 59 4.04 5.36 10.59
C LYS A 59 3.93 5.37 9.06
N LEU A 60 3.97 4.20 8.42
CA LEU A 60 3.80 4.12 6.99
C LEU A 60 2.35 4.43 6.57
N LEU A 61 1.37 4.08 7.39
CA LEU A 61 -0.05 4.30 7.11
C LEU A 61 -0.60 5.58 7.75
N ASP A 62 0.03 6.08 8.81
CA ASP A 62 -0.38 7.26 9.55
C ASP A 62 0.86 8.11 9.91
N ASN A 63 1.04 9.22 9.20
CA ASN A 63 2.13 10.16 9.42
C ASN A 63 1.68 11.61 9.19
N GLU A 64 2.62 12.55 9.31
CA GLU A 64 2.35 13.99 9.20
C GLU A 64 1.94 14.43 7.79
N ASP A 65 2.30 13.66 6.75
CA ASP A 65 2.00 13.98 5.35
C ASP A 65 0.65 13.41 4.90
N TYR A 66 0.28 12.21 5.36
CA TYR A 66 -0.98 11.56 5.01
C TYR A 66 -1.45 10.54 6.07
N VAL A 67 -2.75 10.28 6.06
CA VAL A 67 -3.37 9.19 6.82
C VAL A 67 -4.13 8.27 5.86
N VAL A 68 -3.76 6.99 5.84
CA VAL A 68 -4.48 5.91 5.14
C VAL A 68 -5.39 5.18 6.12
N TYR A 69 -4.81 4.71 7.23
CA TYR A 69 -5.53 3.95 8.24
C TYR A 69 -4.84 4.15 9.59
N PRO A 70 -5.56 4.65 10.62
CA PRO A 70 -5.01 4.87 11.95
C PRO A 70 -4.93 3.54 12.70
N ALA A 71 -3.87 2.78 12.44
CA ALA A 71 -3.64 1.48 13.04
C ALA A 71 -3.27 1.57 14.52
N ASP A 72 -3.72 0.59 15.31
CA ASP A 72 -3.39 0.52 16.75
C ASP A 72 -1.94 0.09 17.00
N ASP A 73 -1.41 -0.83 16.17
CA ASP A 73 -0.05 -1.35 16.24
C ASP A 73 0.46 -1.80 14.86
N ASP A 74 1.75 -2.17 14.78
CA ASP A 74 2.40 -2.56 13.53
C ASP A 74 1.80 -3.85 12.92
N ASP A 75 1.29 -4.78 13.74
CA ASP A 75 0.64 -6.00 13.24
C ASP A 75 -0.72 -5.68 12.60
N ASP A 76 -1.52 -4.80 13.23
CA ASP A 76 -2.77 -4.30 12.66
C ASP A 76 -2.54 -3.53 11.35
N ALA A 77 -1.58 -2.60 11.35
CA ALA A 77 -1.18 -1.85 10.17
C ALA A 77 -0.74 -2.78 9.02
N LYS A 78 0.09 -3.77 9.33
CA LYS A 78 0.58 -4.73 8.34
C LYS A 78 -0.54 -5.64 7.83
N SER A 79 -1.48 -6.03 8.69
CA SER A 79 -2.67 -6.80 8.30
C SER A 79 -3.54 -6.00 7.32
N TYR A 80 -3.81 -4.73 7.63
CA TYR A 80 -4.55 -3.82 6.76
C TYR A 80 -3.86 -3.65 5.41
N MET A 81 -2.58 -3.30 5.40
CA MET A 81 -1.75 -3.16 4.19
C MET A 81 -1.74 -4.44 3.34
N THR A 82 -1.74 -5.61 3.99
CA THR A 82 -1.81 -6.90 3.29
C THR A 82 -3.16 -7.08 2.60
N SER A 83 -4.24 -6.72 3.28
CA SER A 83 -5.60 -6.81 2.76
C SER A 83 -5.81 -5.93 1.53
N ILE A 84 -5.44 -4.65 1.63
CA ILE A 84 -5.77 -3.65 0.60
C ILE A 84 -4.78 -3.62 -0.57
N PHE A 85 -3.51 -3.93 -0.32
CA PHE A 85 -2.45 -3.76 -1.32
C PHE A 85 -1.82 -5.10 -1.71
N TRP A 86 -1.26 -5.84 -0.76
CA TRP A 86 -0.53 -7.08 -1.05
C TRP A 86 -1.37 -8.09 -1.82
N ASN A 87 -2.60 -8.34 -1.39
CA ASN A 87 -3.50 -9.30 -2.04
C ASN A 87 -3.85 -8.92 -3.49
N GLN A 88 -3.77 -7.64 -3.87
CA GLN A 88 -4.02 -7.17 -5.23
C GLN A 88 -2.79 -7.31 -6.12
N VAL A 89 -1.60 -7.08 -5.54
CA VAL A 89 -0.31 -7.19 -6.23
C VAL A 89 0.08 -8.65 -6.41
N PHE A 90 -0.01 -9.45 -5.35
CA PHE A 90 0.28 -10.88 -5.32
C PHE A 90 -1.02 -11.65 -5.05
N PRO A 91 -1.95 -11.71 -6.03
CA PRO A 91 -3.12 -12.54 -5.88
C PRO A 91 -2.62 -13.98 -5.72
N ARG A 92 -2.90 -14.61 -4.57
CA ARG A 92 -2.65 -16.04 -4.39
C ARG A 92 -3.35 -16.75 -5.54
N GLY A 93 -2.56 -17.36 -6.43
CA GLY A 93 -3.07 -18.11 -7.56
C GLY A 93 -4.10 -19.13 -7.08
N ASN A 94 -5.27 -19.11 -7.72
CA ASN A 94 -6.22 -20.22 -7.72
C ASN A 94 -5.77 -21.25 -8.74
#